data_AF-A0A529HIJ3-F1
#
_entry.id   AF-A0A529HIJ3-F1
#
_cell.length_a   1.000
_cell.length_b   1.000
_cell.length_c   1.000
_cell.angle_alpha   90.00
_cell.angle_beta   90.00
_cell.angle_gamma   90.00
#
_symmetry.space_group_name_H-M   'P 1'
#
loop_
_entity.id
_entity.type
_entity.pdbx_description
1 polymer ?
#
loop_
_entity_poly.entity_id
_entity_poly.type
_entity_poly.pdbx_seq_one_letter_code
_entity_poly.pdbx_strand_id
1 'polypeptide(L)'
;DLLSLGAAQGRLARALQGFNHRSALRPMPWDLANGLVLGDWLRDYIPEEIRQDVDRALEHFAGSTLAALPRLRSQVIYNDFHESNVLVRAEPVLEVVGVIDFGDMVYGTVAQDLAVAVASFIHWSPEPVAAAAAVVRGYQRYMPLEAADLAVLKDLVLA
;
A
#
# COMPACT_ATOMS: atom_id res chain seq x y z
N ASP A 1 11.54 -8.16 -12.20
CA ASP A 1 10.39 -9.03 -11.85
C ASP A 1 9.67 -8.48 -10.62
N LEU A 2 8.42 -8.90 -10.36
CA LEU A 2 7.59 -8.40 -9.25
C LEU A 2 8.12 -8.79 -7.86
N LEU A 3 8.82 -9.93 -7.76
CA LEU A 3 9.43 -10.39 -6.53
C LEU A 3 10.56 -9.45 -6.09
N SER A 4 11.36 -8.95 -7.05
CA SER A 4 12.43 -7.99 -6.85
C SER A 4 11.90 -6.60 -6.48
N LEU A 5 10.77 -6.18 -7.05
CA LEU A 5 10.08 -4.95 -6.66
C LEU A 5 9.56 -5.03 -5.21
N GLY A 6 8.86 -6.11 -4.87
CA GLY A 6 8.43 -6.36 -3.49
C GLY A 6 9.61 -6.43 -2.52
N ALA A 7 10.71 -7.07 -2.91
CA ALA A 7 11.93 -7.12 -2.12
C ALA A 7 12.54 -5.73 -1.88
N ALA A 8 12.52 -4.85 -2.89
CA ALA A 8 13.00 -3.48 -2.73
C ALA A 8 12.13 -2.68 -1.76
N GLN A 9 10.81 -2.79 -1.87
CA GLN A 9 9.90 -2.17 -0.92
C GLN A 9 10.08 -2.71 0.50
N GLY A 10 10.23 -4.03 0.67
CA GLY A 10 10.51 -4.63 1.98
C GLY A 10 11.82 -4.15 2.59
N ARG A 11 12.87 -3.94 1.77
CA ARG A 11 14.13 -3.32 2.22
C ARG A 11 13.92 -1.88 2.67
N LEU A 12 13.14 -1.09 1.92
CA LEU A 12 12.81 0.30 2.27
C LEU A 12 12.04 0.36 3.59
N ALA A 13 10.96 -0.41 3.72
CA ALA A 13 10.17 -0.49 4.94
C ALA A 13 11.04 -0.88 6.15
N ARG A 14 11.93 -1.86 5.99
CA ARG A 14 12.89 -2.22 7.04
C ARG A 14 13.87 -1.09 7.36
N ALA A 15 14.38 -0.37 6.36
CA ALA A 15 15.31 0.74 6.57
C ALA A 15 14.65 1.93 7.30
N LEU A 16 13.34 2.10 7.16
CA LEU A 16 12.56 3.10 7.88
C LEU A 16 12.22 2.69 9.33
N GLN A 17 12.55 1.47 9.76
CA GLN A 17 12.34 1.07 11.15
C GLN A 17 13.16 1.95 12.10
N GLY A 18 12.48 2.53 13.09
CA GLY A 18 13.10 3.46 14.05
C GLY A 18 13.33 4.87 13.50
N PHE A 19 13.10 5.12 12.21
CA PHE A 19 13.04 6.48 11.69
C PHE A 19 11.81 7.19 12.25
N ASN A 20 11.97 8.44 12.66
CA ASN A 20 10.88 9.24 13.20
C ASN A 20 11.06 10.70 12.81
N HIS A 21 9.96 11.36 12.46
CA HIS A 21 9.94 12.76 12.11
C HIS A 21 8.60 13.38 12.46
N ARG A 22 8.59 14.58 13.07
CA ARG A 22 7.36 15.23 13.52
C ARG A 22 6.36 15.48 12.38
N SER A 23 6.84 15.75 11.17
CA SER A 23 5.95 15.97 10.03
C SER A 23 5.21 14.72 9.58
N ALA A 24 5.72 13.51 9.86
CA ALA A 24 5.04 12.26 9.50
C ALA A 24 3.75 12.03 10.30
N LEU A 25 3.57 12.75 11.41
CA LEU A 25 2.35 12.71 12.23
C LEU A 25 1.29 13.72 11.77
N ARG A 26 1.58 14.53 10.75
CA ARG A 26 0.59 15.46 10.20
C ARG A 26 -0.41 14.68 9.35
N PRO A 27 -1.71 15.01 9.41
CA PRO A 27 -2.70 14.39 8.54
C PRO A 27 -2.36 14.64 7.06
N MET A 28 -2.34 13.57 6.27
CA MET A 28 -2.23 13.63 4.81
C MET A 28 -3.60 13.31 4.19
N PRO A 29 -4.21 14.20 3.39
CA PRO A 29 -5.58 14.02 2.95
C PRO A 29 -5.87 12.67 2.25
N TRP A 30 -4.89 12.15 1.51
CA TRP A 30 -4.98 10.88 0.77
C TRP A 30 -4.31 9.67 1.45
N ASP A 31 -3.98 9.77 2.75
CA ASP A 31 -3.62 8.59 3.54
C ASP A 31 -4.85 7.67 3.68
N LEU A 32 -4.68 6.38 3.35
CA LEU A 32 -5.74 5.36 3.42
C LEU A 32 -6.40 5.29 4.81
N ALA A 33 -5.63 5.54 5.88
CA ALA A 33 -6.15 5.56 7.24
C ALA A 33 -7.11 6.72 7.53
N ASN A 34 -7.08 7.79 6.72
CA ASN A 34 -7.99 8.92 6.83
C ASN A 34 -9.36 8.66 6.20
N GLY A 35 -9.54 7.53 5.49
CA GLY A 35 -10.84 7.12 4.98
C GLY A 35 -11.46 8.12 4.01
N LEU A 36 -10.65 8.89 3.27
CA LEU A 36 -11.12 9.91 2.33
C LEU A 36 -12.16 9.35 1.35
N VAL A 37 -11.94 8.11 0.91
CA VAL A 37 -12.84 7.34 0.02
C VAL A 37 -14.25 7.14 0.59
N LEU A 38 -14.43 7.27 1.91
CA LEU A 38 -15.73 7.18 2.58
C LEU A 38 -16.54 8.49 2.51
N GLY A 39 -15.94 9.59 2.05
CA GLY A 39 -16.61 10.88 1.97
C GLY A 39 -17.75 10.89 0.96
N ASP A 40 -18.90 11.45 1.34
CA ASP A 40 -20.12 11.51 0.52
C ASP A 40 -19.87 12.10 -0.88
N TRP A 41 -19.00 13.10 -0.98
CA TRP A 41 -18.64 13.77 -2.24
C TRP A 41 -18.05 12.86 -3.31
N LEU A 42 -17.32 11.80 -2.95
CA LEU A 42 -16.69 10.89 -3.90
C LEU A 42 -17.71 9.90 -4.43
N ARG A 43 -18.77 9.63 -3.67
CA ARG A 43 -19.86 8.74 -4.07
C ARG A 43 -20.62 9.26 -5.28
N ASP A 44 -20.72 10.58 -5.41
CA ASP A 44 -21.37 11.25 -6.54
C ASP A 44 -20.65 11.00 -7.88
N TYR A 45 -19.36 10.62 -7.84
CA TYR A 45 -18.56 10.33 -9.03
C TYR A 45 -18.44 8.83 -9.34
N ILE A 46 -19.03 7.96 -8.52
CA ILE A 46 -19.00 6.51 -8.76
C ILE A 46 -20.03 6.16 -9.86
N PRO A 47 -19.60 5.48 -10.94
CA PRO A 47 -20.51 5.00 -11.98
C PRO A 47 -21.61 4.12 -11.40
N GLU A 48 -22.83 4.29 -11.88
CA GLU A 48 -24.02 3.56 -11.40
C GLU A 48 -23.80 2.04 -11.43
N GLU A 49 -23.11 1.55 -12.46
CA GLU A 49 -22.89 0.14 -12.73
C GLU A 49 -22.08 -0.56 -11.63
N ILE A 50 -21.25 0.19 -10.89
CA ILE A 50 -20.41 -0.36 -9.81
C ILE A 50 -20.80 0.15 -8.42
N ARG A 51 -21.76 1.08 -8.32
CA ARG A 51 -22.05 1.79 -7.06
C ARG A 51 -22.36 0.85 -5.90
N GLN A 52 -23.20 -0.16 -6.13
CA GLN A 52 -23.55 -1.13 -5.08
C GLN A 52 -22.36 -1.95 -4.58
N ASP A 53 -21.40 -2.27 -5.45
CA ASP A 53 -20.21 -3.02 -5.07
C ASP A 53 -19.22 -2.13 -4.32
N VAL A 54 -19.07 -0.87 -4.77
CA VAL A 54 -18.25 0.11 -4.06
C VAL A 54 -18.84 0.42 -2.69
N ASP A 55 -20.15 0.68 -2.58
CA ASP A 55 -20.80 0.95 -1.29
C ASP A 55 -20.56 -0.18 -0.28
N ARG A 56 -20.71 -1.43 -0.72
CA ARG A 56 -20.44 -2.62 0.11
C ARG A 56 -18.97 -2.70 0.53
N ALA A 57 -18.05 -2.41 -0.38
CA ALA A 57 -16.61 -2.39 -0.08
C ALA A 57 -16.26 -1.28 0.93
N LEU A 58 -16.83 -0.08 0.77
CA LEU A 58 -16.62 1.06 1.66
C LEU A 58 -17.21 0.83 3.05
N GLU A 59 -18.42 0.25 3.14
CA GLU A 59 -19.00 -0.14 4.43
C GLU A 59 -18.13 -1.16 5.16
N HIS A 60 -17.61 -2.16 4.44
CA HIS A 60 -16.70 -3.15 5.00
C HIS A 60 -15.39 -2.50 5.47
N PHE A 61 -14.80 -1.64 4.63
CA PHE A 61 -13.56 -0.93 4.92
C PHE A 61 -13.70 -0.07 6.18
N ALA A 62 -14.79 0.70 6.28
CA ALA A 62 -15.08 1.55 7.43
C ALA A 62 -15.28 0.74 8.72
N GLY A 63 -16.09 -0.31 8.66
CA GLY A 63 -16.48 -1.09 9.85
C GLY A 63 -15.43 -2.08 10.34
N SER A 64 -14.57 -2.58 9.44
CA SER A 64 -13.64 -3.68 9.73
C SER A 64 -12.18 -3.26 9.56
N THR A 65 -11.80 -2.79 8.37
CA THR A 65 -10.40 -2.52 8.02
C THR A 65 -9.85 -1.34 8.81
N LEU A 66 -10.50 -0.17 8.78
CA LEU A 66 -10.09 1.02 9.53
C LEU A 66 -10.06 0.77 11.05
N ALA A 67 -11.03 0.00 11.57
CA ALA A 67 -11.09 -0.35 12.99
C ALA A 67 -9.92 -1.26 13.43
N ALA A 68 -9.31 -2.01 12.51
CA ALA A 68 -8.18 -2.89 12.79
C ALA A 68 -6.83 -2.14 12.77
N LEU A 69 -6.68 -1.09 11.95
CA LEU A 69 -5.39 -0.40 11.74
C LEU A 69 -4.68 0.04 13.02
N PRO A 70 -5.36 0.59 14.07
CA PRO A 70 -4.70 1.01 15.30
C PRO A 70 -4.00 -0.12 16.08
N ARG A 71 -4.32 -1.39 15.77
CA ARG A 71 -3.74 -2.57 16.42
C ARG A 71 -2.58 -3.18 15.63
N LEU A 72 -2.35 -2.72 14.41
CA LEU A 72 -1.30 -3.23 13.55
C LEU A 72 0.03 -2.53 13.83
N ARG A 73 1.11 -3.15 13.37
CA ARG A 73 2.44 -2.56 13.45
C ARG A 73 2.51 -1.33 12.53
N SER A 74 2.87 -0.20 13.14
CA SER A 74 3.01 1.08 12.44
C SER A 74 4.41 1.66 12.59
N GLN A 75 4.80 2.44 11.59
CA GLN A 75 6.05 3.19 11.52
C GLN A 75 5.87 4.36 10.56
N VAL A 76 6.91 5.18 10.38
CA VAL A 76 6.95 6.02 9.18
C VAL A 76 7.06 5.09 7.96
N ILE A 77 6.11 5.24 7.04
CA ILE A 77 6.00 4.49 5.80
C ILE A 77 6.27 5.40 4.61
N TYR A 78 6.65 4.81 3.48
CA TYR A 78 6.93 5.57 2.27
C TYR A 78 5.63 6.04 1.59
N ASN A 79 4.60 5.19 1.61
CA ASN A 79 3.21 5.49 1.23
C ASN A 79 3.01 5.87 -0.26
N ASP A 80 4.02 5.69 -1.12
CA ASP A 80 3.93 6.04 -2.54
C ASP A 80 4.79 5.13 -3.45
N PHE A 81 4.89 3.84 -3.10
CA PHE A 81 5.72 2.88 -3.84
C PHE A 81 5.03 2.40 -5.11
N HIS A 82 5.16 3.14 -6.21
CA HIS A 82 4.60 2.79 -7.51
C HIS A 82 5.62 2.93 -8.65
N GLU A 83 5.26 2.47 -9.85
CA GLU A 83 6.15 2.31 -11.00
C GLU A 83 6.86 3.59 -11.44
N SER A 84 6.27 4.77 -11.22
CA SER A 84 6.88 6.05 -11.61
C SER A 84 7.95 6.52 -10.62
N ASN A 85 7.89 6.06 -9.37
CA ASN A 85 8.81 6.43 -8.29
C ASN A 85 9.94 5.42 -8.07
N VAL A 86 9.92 4.30 -8.79
CA VAL A 86 10.90 3.22 -8.67
C VAL A 86 11.83 3.24 -9.88
N LEU A 87 13.09 3.57 -9.65
CA LEU A 87 14.13 3.57 -10.68
C LEU A 87 14.68 2.16 -10.84
N VAL A 88 14.63 1.65 -12.07
CA VAL A 88 15.10 0.31 -12.40
C VAL A 88 16.21 0.32 -13.46
N ARG A 89 17.16 -0.58 -13.31
CA ARG A 89 18.01 -1.05 -14.40
C ARG A 89 17.38 -2.30 -14.98
N ALA A 90 17.06 -2.30 -16.27
CA ALA A 90 16.34 -3.40 -16.91
C ALA A 90 17.24 -4.55 -17.39
N GLU A 91 18.53 -4.30 -17.62
CA GLU A 91 19.45 -5.26 -18.25
C GLU A 91 20.73 -5.47 -17.41
N PRO A 92 21.22 -6.73 -17.28
CA PRO A 92 20.68 -7.99 -17.82
C PRO A 92 19.52 -8.60 -17.02
N VAL A 93 19.23 -8.07 -15.83
CA VAL A 93 18.12 -8.47 -14.95
C VAL A 93 17.52 -7.20 -14.37
N LEU A 94 16.20 -7.18 -14.18
CA LEU A 94 15.53 -6.07 -13.52
C LEU A 94 16.06 -5.90 -12.09
N GLU A 95 16.71 -4.77 -11.85
CA GLU A 95 17.25 -4.38 -10.56
C GLU A 95 16.65 -3.02 -10.16
N VAL A 96 16.09 -2.94 -8.95
CA VAL A 96 15.70 -1.65 -8.38
C VAL A 96 16.96 -0.93 -7.88
N VAL A 97 17.28 0.20 -8.51
CA VAL A 97 18.49 0.99 -8.24
C VAL A 97 18.21 2.28 -7.46
N GLY A 98 16.95 2.66 -7.33
CA GLY A 98 16.57 3.85 -6.57
C GLY A 98 15.08 3.94 -6.31
N VAL A 99 14.74 4.71 -5.28
CA VAL A 99 13.39 5.16 -4.96
C VAL A 99 13.49 6.67 -4.80
N ILE A 100 12.57 7.41 -5.41
CA ILE A 100 12.56 8.89 -5.37
C ILE A 100 11.29 9.38 -4.66
N ASP A 101 11.04 10.68 -4.67
CA ASP A 101 9.79 11.30 -4.18
C ASP A 101 9.27 10.81 -2.81
N PHE A 102 9.87 11.35 -1.74
CA PHE A 102 9.48 11.04 -0.36
C PHE A 102 8.48 12.06 0.21
N GLY A 103 7.72 12.74 -0.65
CA GLY A 103 6.77 13.79 -0.25
C GLY A 103 5.61 13.27 0.59
N ASP A 104 5.19 12.03 0.33
CA ASP A 104 3.96 11.45 0.87
C ASP A 104 4.16 10.53 2.08
N MET A 105 5.35 10.59 2.69
CA MET A 105 5.63 9.80 3.88
C MET A 105 4.72 10.19 5.05
N VAL A 106 4.08 9.18 5.63
CA VAL A 106 3.21 9.32 6.80
C VAL A 106 3.56 8.29 7.87
N TYR A 107 3.10 8.50 9.10
CA TYR A 107 3.09 7.46 10.11
C TYR A 107 1.86 6.57 9.91
N GLY A 108 2.06 5.35 9.43
CA GLY A 108 0.99 4.44 9.04
C GLY A 108 1.36 2.98 9.28
N THR A 109 0.42 2.08 8.98
CA THR A 109 0.65 0.64 9.13
C THR A 109 1.57 0.13 8.01
N VAL A 110 2.37 -0.88 8.29
CA VAL A 110 3.23 -1.51 7.25
C VAL A 110 2.40 -2.20 6.15
N ALA A 111 1.18 -2.65 6.48
CA ALA A 111 0.24 -3.22 5.53
C ALA A 111 -0.27 -2.16 4.55
N GLN A 112 -0.47 -0.93 5.01
CA GLN A 112 -0.86 0.20 4.16
C GLN A 112 0.22 0.53 3.13
N ASP A 113 1.48 0.59 3.55
CA ASP A 113 2.61 0.83 2.64
C ASP A 113 2.66 -0.24 1.54
N LEU A 114 2.53 -1.51 1.92
CA LEU A 114 2.50 -2.64 0.98
C LEU A 114 1.28 -2.60 0.04
N ALA A 115 0.11 -2.16 0.54
CA ALA A 115 -1.10 -2.08 -0.27
C ALA A 115 -0.94 -1.15 -1.47
N VAL A 116 -0.31 0.01 -1.29
CA VAL A 116 -0.02 0.98 -2.38
C VAL A 116 0.78 0.32 -3.50
N ALA A 117 1.85 -0.41 -3.14
CA ALA A 117 2.66 -1.12 -4.12
C ALA A 117 1.92 -2.25 -4.82
N VAL A 118 1.14 -3.03 -4.07
CA VAL A 118 0.35 -4.10 -4.66
C VAL A 118 -0.65 -3.53 -5.65
N ALA A 119 -1.41 -2.48 -5.28
CA ALA A 119 -2.38 -1.83 -6.16
C ALA A 119 -1.74 -1.31 -7.47
N SER A 120 -0.58 -0.66 -7.37
CA SER A 120 0.19 -0.19 -8.53
C SER A 120 0.61 -1.34 -9.46
N PHE A 121 1.22 -2.40 -8.93
CA PHE A 121 1.80 -3.43 -9.77
C PHE A 121 0.79 -4.45 -10.31
N ILE A 122 -0.34 -4.69 -9.62
CA ILE A 122 -1.38 -5.58 -10.15
C ILE A 122 -2.14 -4.97 -11.31
N HIS A 123 -2.23 -3.63 -11.39
CA HIS A 123 -2.92 -2.92 -12.46
C HIS A 123 -2.41 -3.33 -13.85
N TRP A 124 -1.11 -3.59 -13.97
CA TRP A 124 -0.44 -3.95 -15.21
C TRP A 124 -0.41 -5.46 -15.50
N SER A 125 -1.01 -6.29 -14.64
CA SER A 125 -0.92 -7.75 -14.74
C SER A 125 -2.24 -8.38 -15.20
N PRO A 126 -2.22 -9.32 -16.17
CA PRO A 126 -3.39 -10.13 -16.48
C PRO A 126 -3.75 -11.13 -15.37
N GLU A 127 -2.83 -11.38 -14.42
CA GLU A 127 -3.02 -12.29 -13.28
C GLU A 127 -2.80 -11.54 -11.95
N PRO A 128 -3.71 -10.63 -11.55
CA PRO A 128 -3.50 -9.71 -10.44
C PRO A 128 -3.21 -10.41 -9.10
N VAL A 129 -3.84 -11.56 -8.84
CA VAL A 129 -3.60 -12.33 -7.61
C VAL A 129 -2.19 -12.93 -7.60
N ALA A 130 -1.71 -13.45 -8.74
CA ALA A 130 -0.36 -13.99 -8.85
C ALA A 130 0.70 -12.88 -8.74
N ALA A 131 0.42 -11.73 -9.33
CA ALA A 131 1.24 -10.52 -9.21
C ALA A 131 1.34 -10.03 -7.77
N ALA A 132 0.20 -9.87 -7.08
CA ALA A 132 0.16 -9.51 -5.66
C ALA A 132 0.97 -10.50 -4.82
N ALA A 133 0.78 -11.81 -5.03
CA ALA A 133 1.52 -12.84 -4.32
C ALA A 133 3.04 -12.76 -4.57
N ALA A 134 3.49 -12.36 -5.77
CA ALA A 134 4.91 -12.15 -6.06
C ALA A 134 5.48 -10.95 -5.28
N VAL A 135 4.78 -9.81 -5.30
CA VAL A 135 5.18 -8.60 -4.54
C VAL A 135 5.22 -8.89 -3.04
N VAL A 136 4.16 -9.47 -2.48
CA VAL A 136 4.06 -9.81 -1.05
C VAL A 136 5.16 -10.80 -0.63
N ARG A 137 5.46 -11.81 -1.45
CA ARG A 137 6.57 -12.76 -1.19
C ARG A 137 7.93 -12.06 -1.20
N GLY A 138 8.12 -11.07 -2.07
CA GLY A 138 9.34 -10.27 -2.12
C GLY A 138 9.52 -9.44 -0.86
N TYR A 139 8.47 -8.71 -0.49
CA TYR A 139 8.41 -7.83 0.68
C TYR A 139 8.75 -8.58 1.98
N GLN A 140 8.09 -9.73 2.20
CA GLN A 140 8.25 -10.54 3.41
C GLN A 140 9.67 -11.08 3.65
N ARG A 141 10.53 -11.12 2.62
CA ARG A 141 11.94 -11.52 2.79
C ARG A 141 12.72 -10.54 3.68
N TYR A 142 12.28 -9.28 3.74
CA TYR A 142 12.98 -8.22 4.46
C TYR A 142 12.12 -7.63 5.57
N MET A 143 10.80 -7.58 5.37
CA MET A 143 9.85 -7.07 6.35
C MET A 143 8.74 -8.12 6.56
N PRO A 144 8.95 -9.11 7.45
CA PRO A 144 7.98 -10.18 7.70
C PRO A 144 6.64 -9.61 8.15
N LEU A 145 5.56 -10.08 7.53
CA LEU A 145 4.20 -9.67 7.85
C LEU A 145 3.60 -10.59 8.91
N GLU A 146 2.78 -10.01 9.78
CA GLU A 146 1.97 -10.78 10.70
C GLU A 146 0.66 -11.22 10.02
N ALA A 147 -0.01 -12.22 10.60
CA ALA A 147 -1.31 -12.66 10.09
C ALA A 147 -2.34 -11.51 10.06
N ALA A 148 -2.26 -10.59 11.01
CA ALA A 148 -3.13 -9.42 11.08
C ALA A 148 -2.84 -8.41 9.95
N ASP A 149 -1.58 -8.25 9.53
CA ASP A 149 -1.21 -7.41 8.38
C ASP A 149 -1.82 -7.98 7.08
N LEU A 150 -1.71 -9.30 6.89
CA LEU A 150 -2.24 -9.99 5.71
C LEU A 150 -3.77 -9.99 5.66
N ALA A 151 -4.43 -10.03 6.83
CA ALA A 151 -5.88 -10.05 6.92
C ALA A 151 -6.53 -8.76 6.38
N VAL A 152 -5.85 -7.62 6.50
CA VAL A 152 -6.37 -6.32 6.01
C VAL A 152 -5.86 -5.93 4.62
N LEU A 153 -4.82 -6.60 4.12
CA LEU A 153 -4.10 -6.18 2.91
C LEU A 153 -5.00 -6.08 1.68
N LYS A 154 -5.89 -7.05 1.48
CA LYS A 154 -6.80 -7.05 0.32
C LYS A 154 -7.73 -5.83 0.35
N ASP A 155 -8.26 -5.49 1.52
CA ASP A 155 -9.17 -4.36 1.65
C ASP A 155 -8.43 -3.04 1.48
N LEU A 156 -7.20 -2.93 1.98
CA LEU A 156 -6.33 -1.77 1.77
C LEU A 156 -5.93 -1.59 0.29
N VAL A 157 -5.80 -2.67 -0.48
CA VAL A 157 -5.53 -2.61 -1.93
C VAL A 157 -6.74 -2.12 -2.73
N LEU A 158 -7.96 -2.34 -2.22
CA LEU A 158 -9.20 -1.95 -2.86
C LEU A 158 -9.66 -0.53 -2.48
N ALA A 159 -9.16 0.01 -1.38
CA ALA A 159 -9.53 1.32 -0.82
C ALA A 159 -8.88 2.47 -1.57
#